data_AF-A0ABD7LMP3-F1
#
_entry.id   AF-A0ABD7LMP3-F1
#
_cell.length_a   1.000
_cell.length_b   1.000
_cell.length_c   1.000
_cell.angle_alpha   90.00
_cell.angle_beta   90.00
_cell.angle_gamma   90.00
#
_symmetry.space_group_name_H-M   'P 1'
#
loop_
_entity.id
_entity.type
_entity.pdbx_description
1 polymer ?
#
loop_
_entity_poly.entity_id
_entity_poly.type
_entity_poly.pdbx_seq_one_letter_code
_entity_poly.pdbx_strand_id
1 'polypeptide(L)'
;MNFFHLTIFQWMSIISFILSTFLTGIKIKGMRPQLEVELNASYFAADMIYTKVIISNYSTEPAMLVNLELSSANLNRRWSATPFKKLIAKGGSVDDNRIYSEAVPLNIPPKSAISCYLAFEVGKINFNKLLNHQTKMIFTLNRTQIHKIVDIKNTNFPIEKLVKELN
;
A
#
# COMPACT_ATOMS: atom_id res chain seq x y z
N MET A 1 -31.04 -12.84 46.12
CA MET A 1 -31.89 -12.15 45.13
C MET A 1 -31.84 -12.95 43.83
N ASN A 2 -32.89 -13.72 43.54
CA ASN A 2 -33.02 -14.46 42.28
C ASN A 2 -33.79 -13.58 41.29
N PHE A 3 -33.11 -13.01 40.30
CA PHE A 3 -33.77 -12.57 39.08
C PHE A 3 -33.60 -13.70 38.06
N PHE A 4 -34.72 -14.31 37.64
CA PHE A 4 -34.79 -15.43 36.67
C PHE A 4 -34.10 -16.76 37.05
N HIS A 5 -34.17 -17.21 38.32
CA HIS A 5 -33.63 -18.50 38.78
C HIS A 5 -32.10 -18.71 38.65
N LEU A 6 -31.35 -17.70 38.23
CA LEU A 6 -29.88 -17.76 38.15
C LEU A 6 -29.24 -16.99 39.31
N THR A 7 -28.21 -17.59 39.90
CA THR A 7 -27.36 -16.94 40.90
C THR A 7 -26.50 -15.85 40.25
N ILE A 8 -26.05 -14.88 41.05
CA ILE A 8 -25.24 -13.76 40.55
C ILE A 8 -23.91 -14.23 39.91
N PHE A 9 -23.34 -15.33 40.41
CA PHE A 9 -22.15 -15.96 39.84
C PHE A 9 -22.41 -16.57 38.46
N GLN A 10 -23.59 -17.17 38.25
CA GLN A 10 -23.99 -17.67 36.93
C GLN A 10 -24.19 -16.52 35.94
N TRP A 11 -24.79 -15.42 36.38
CA TRP A 11 -24.91 -14.21 35.56
C TRP A 11 -23.55 -13.62 35.17
N MET A 12 -22.62 -13.49 36.11
CA MET A 12 -21.24 -13.07 35.81
C MET A 12 -20.58 -14.00 34.79
N SER A 13 -20.74 -15.31 34.96
CA SER A 13 -20.15 -16.30 34.05
C SER A 13 -20.70 -16.19 32.62
N ILE A 14 -22.02 -16.00 32.47
CA ILE A 14 -22.66 -15.81 31.17
C ILE A 14 -22.15 -14.52 30.50
N ILE A 15 -22.11 -13.41 31.24
CA ILE A 15 -21.63 -12.12 30.72
C ILE A 15 -20.15 -12.23 30.30
N SER A 16 -19.30 -12.82 31.15
CA SER A 16 -17.88 -13.04 30.83
C SER A 16 -17.69 -13.94 29.62
N PHE A 17 -18.52 -14.99 29.46
CA PHE A 17 -18.47 -15.87 28.29
C PHE A 17 -18.86 -15.14 27.00
N ILE A 18 -19.95 -14.35 27.03
CA ILE A 18 -20.39 -13.55 25.88
C ILE A 18 -19.31 -12.53 25.50
N LEU A 19 -18.76 -11.80 26.48
CA LEU A 19 -17.74 -10.79 26.24
C LEU A 19 -16.45 -11.41 25.68
N SER A 20 -16.01 -12.55 26.24
CA SER A 20 -14.83 -13.27 25.76
C SER A 20 -15.03 -13.79 24.32
N THR A 21 -16.20 -14.34 24.02
CA THR A 21 -16.55 -14.81 22.67
C THR A 21 -16.57 -13.64 21.68
N PHE A 22 -17.14 -12.50 22.06
CA PHE A 22 -17.17 -11.29 21.25
C PHE A 22 -15.76 -10.74 20.95
N LEU A 23 -14.91 -10.62 21.98
CA LEU A 23 -13.53 -10.18 21.83
C LEU A 23 -12.70 -11.15 20.99
N THR A 24 -12.93 -12.46 21.14
CA THR A 24 -12.30 -13.50 20.32
C THR A 24 -12.70 -13.35 18.85
N GLY A 25 -13.98 -13.11 18.57
CA GLY A 25 -14.46 -12.84 17.22
C GLY A 25 -13.84 -11.59 16.58
N ILE A 26 -13.72 -10.49 17.33
CA ILE A 26 -13.02 -9.28 16.88
C ILE A 26 -11.55 -9.58 16.57
N LYS A 27 -10.87 -10.32 17.45
CA LYS A 27 -9.46 -10.68 17.27
C LYS A 27 -9.25 -11.52 16.01
N ILE A 28 -10.07 -12.54 15.77
CA ILE A 28 -10.01 -13.37 14.56
C ILE A 28 -10.22 -12.53 13.29
N LYS A 29 -11.17 -11.58 13.31
CA LYS A 29 -11.36 -10.66 12.18
C LYS A 29 -10.16 -9.73 11.97
N GLY A 30 -9.55 -9.24 13.05
CA GLY A 30 -8.38 -8.36 13.02
C GLY A 30 -7.04 -9.06 12.72
N MET A 31 -7.00 -10.39 12.70
CA MET A 31 -5.87 -11.20 12.22
C MET A 31 -5.85 -11.34 10.70
N ARG A 32 -6.98 -11.07 10.01
CA ARG A 32 -6.95 -11.05 8.54
C ARG A 32 -6.06 -9.88 8.09
N PRO A 33 -5.15 -10.10 7.13
CA PRO A 33 -4.32 -9.01 6.66
C PRO A 33 -5.17 -7.93 6.00
N GLN A 34 -5.13 -6.74 6.58
CA GLN A 34 -5.81 -5.56 6.08
C GLN A 34 -4.73 -4.60 5.63
N LEU A 35 -4.18 -4.85 4.45
CA LEU A 35 -3.28 -3.91 3.79
C LEU A 35 -4.07 -3.04 2.84
N GLU A 36 -3.86 -1.75 2.99
CA GLU A 36 -4.31 -0.75 2.06
C GLU A 36 -3.11 -0.13 1.37
N VAL A 37 -3.16 -0.09 0.04
CA VAL A 37 -2.11 0.53 -0.78
C VAL A 37 -2.70 1.75 -1.46
N GLU A 38 -2.23 2.94 -1.13
CA GLU A 38 -2.67 4.18 -1.74
C GLU A 38 -1.56 4.78 -2.58
N LEU A 39 -1.95 5.34 -3.72
CA LEU A 39 -1.05 6.07 -4.58
C LEU A 39 -1.24 7.56 -4.26
N ASN A 40 -0.23 8.18 -3.70
CA ASN A 40 -0.28 9.59 -3.31
C ASN A 40 0.12 10.51 -4.48
N ALA A 41 1.19 10.16 -5.18
CA ALA A 41 1.67 10.92 -6.34
C ALA A 41 2.32 9.99 -7.37
N SER A 42 2.15 10.29 -8.64
CA SER A 42 2.83 9.66 -9.77
C SER A 42 3.62 10.72 -10.54
N TYR A 43 4.82 10.39 -10.97
CA TYR A 43 5.70 11.24 -11.79
C TYR A 43 6.22 10.42 -12.95
N PHE A 44 6.40 11.06 -14.09
CA PHE A 44 6.84 10.41 -15.32
C PHE A 44 8.09 11.09 -15.83
N ALA A 45 9.12 10.29 -16.09
CA ALA A 45 10.30 10.76 -16.77
C ALA A 45 10.89 9.63 -17.61
N ALA A 46 11.24 9.95 -18.86
CA ALA A 46 11.77 9.00 -19.83
C ALA A 46 10.88 7.75 -20.00
N ASP A 47 11.40 6.59 -19.64
CA ASP A 47 10.81 5.26 -19.77
C ASP A 47 10.32 4.69 -18.42
N MET A 48 10.16 5.56 -17.43
CA MET A 48 9.86 5.20 -16.04
C MET A 48 8.61 5.89 -15.52
N ILE A 49 7.89 5.16 -14.65
CA ILE A 49 6.86 5.71 -13.76
C ILE A 49 7.41 5.68 -12.35
N TYR A 50 7.42 6.82 -11.69
CA TYR A 50 7.74 6.94 -10.28
C TYR A 50 6.45 7.16 -9.51
N THR A 51 6.21 6.40 -8.44
CA THR A 51 5.02 6.59 -7.61
C THR A 51 5.39 6.66 -6.14
N LYS A 52 4.86 7.65 -5.44
CA LYS A 52 4.84 7.67 -3.99
C LYS A 52 3.66 6.81 -3.52
N VAL A 53 3.98 5.67 -2.92
CA VAL A 53 2.98 4.72 -2.43
C VAL A 53 2.95 4.78 -0.91
N ILE A 54 1.75 4.76 -0.34
CA ILE A 54 1.52 4.58 1.09
C ILE A 54 0.95 3.19 1.27
N ILE A 55 1.57 2.40 2.13
CA ILE A 55 1.14 1.05 2.42
C ILE A 55 0.80 0.98 3.91
N SER A 56 -0.49 0.84 4.20
CA SER A 56 -1.05 0.86 5.56
C SER A 56 -1.48 -0.54 5.97
N ASN A 57 -0.94 -1.05 7.07
CA ASN A 57 -1.34 -2.30 7.69
C ASN A 57 -2.25 -2.03 8.89
N TYR A 58 -3.55 -2.27 8.74
CA TYR A 58 -4.53 -2.14 9.83
C TYR A 58 -4.68 -3.42 10.65
N SER A 59 -4.05 -4.51 10.23
CA SER A 59 -4.15 -5.79 10.95
C SER A 59 -3.31 -5.79 12.23
N THR A 60 -3.62 -6.76 13.08
CA THR A 60 -2.91 -6.99 14.34
C THR A 60 -1.62 -7.79 14.17
N GLU A 61 -1.32 -8.26 12.95
CA GLU A 61 -0.15 -9.04 12.59
C GLU A 61 0.72 -8.32 11.55
N PRO A 62 2.03 -8.60 11.48
CA PRO A 62 2.86 -8.12 10.39
C PRO A 62 2.39 -8.70 9.05
N ALA A 63 2.48 -7.90 7.99
CA ALA A 63 2.12 -8.33 6.66
C ALA A 63 3.35 -8.35 5.75
N MET A 64 3.50 -9.44 5.00
CA MET A 64 4.60 -9.61 4.06
C MET A 64 4.13 -9.23 2.65
N LEU A 65 4.75 -8.20 2.08
CA LEU A 65 4.52 -7.74 0.72
C LEU A 65 5.62 -8.29 -0.18
N VAL A 66 5.29 -9.28 -1.00
CA VAL A 66 6.30 -10.02 -1.78
C VAL A 66 6.57 -9.34 -3.12
N ASN A 67 5.52 -8.96 -3.83
CA ASN A 67 5.59 -8.35 -5.15
C ASN A 67 4.67 -7.14 -5.21
N LEU A 68 5.08 -6.11 -5.95
CA LEU A 68 4.25 -4.98 -6.29
C LEU A 68 4.45 -4.66 -7.78
N GLU A 69 3.36 -4.73 -8.54
CA GLU A 69 3.33 -4.59 -9.98
C GLU A 69 2.26 -3.56 -10.39
N LEU A 70 2.54 -2.80 -11.44
CA LEU A 70 1.54 -2.02 -12.15
C LEU A 70 1.08 -2.80 -13.38
N SER A 71 -0.23 -2.83 -13.62
CA SER A 71 -0.82 -3.47 -14.80
C SER A 71 -1.83 -2.54 -15.45
N SER A 72 -1.74 -2.42 -16.77
CA SER A 72 -2.75 -1.76 -17.59
C SER A 72 -3.59 -2.81 -18.29
N ALA A 73 -4.91 -2.77 -18.08
CA ALA A 73 -5.85 -3.76 -18.61
C ALA A 73 -5.80 -3.87 -20.15
N ASN A 74 -5.47 -2.78 -20.84
CA ASN A 74 -5.50 -2.71 -22.30
C ASN A 74 -4.15 -3.05 -22.95
N LEU A 75 -3.05 -2.84 -22.23
CA LEU A 75 -1.70 -3.15 -22.73
C LEU A 75 -1.31 -4.61 -22.49
N ASN A 76 -2.13 -5.36 -21.74
CA ASN A 76 -1.86 -6.73 -21.29
C ASN A 76 -0.42 -6.92 -20.80
N ARG A 77 0.10 -5.90 -20.11
CA ARG A 77 1.46 -5.84 -19.59
C ARG A 77 1.42 -5.60 -18.10
N ARG A 78 2.44 -6.12 -17.42
CA ARG A 78 2.71 -5.89 -16.01
C ARG A 78 4.13 -5.37 -15.88
N TRP A 79 4.31 -4.39 -15.01
CA TRP A 79 5.60 -3.77 -14.72
C TRP A 79 5.85 -3.91 -13.24
N SER A 80 6.87 -4.68 -12.88
CA SER A 80 7.28 -4.84 -11.49
C SER A 80 7.99 -3.59 -10.99
N ALA A 81 7.83 -3.29 -9.70
CA ALA A 81 8.67 -2.29 -9.04
C ALA A 81 10.14 -2.72 -9.13
N THR A 82 11.01 -1.78 -9.46
CA THR A 82 12.44 -2.01 -9.57
C THR A 82 13.04 -2.35 -8.19
N PRO A 83 13.92 -3.36 -8.09
CA PRO A 83 14.48 -3.78 -6.80
C PRO A 83 15.67 -2.94 -6.32
N PHE A 84 16.13 -1.98 -7.12
CA PHE A 84 17.31 -1.15 -6.85
C PHE A 84 16.97 0.33 -6.86
N LYS A 85 17.80 1.13 -6.19
CA LYS A 85 17.63 2.59 -6.10
C LYS A 85 17.85 3.24 -7.47
N LYS A 86 16.86 3.96 -7.98
CA LYS A 86 16.96 4.84 -9.15
C LYS A 86 16.71 6.28 -8.70
N LEU A 87 17.48 7.23 -9.24
CA LEU A 87 17.27 8.65 -8.96
C LEU A 87 15.95 9.10 -9.62
N ILE A 88 15.06 9.68 -8.82
CA ILE A 88 13.76 10.20 -9.27
C ILE A 88 13.86 11.69 -9.57
N ALA A 89 14.43 12.46 -8.65
CA ALA A 89 14.60 13.89 -8.76
C ALA A 89 15.83 14.36 -7.98
N LYS A 90 16.46 15.43 -8.48
CA LYS A 90 17.53 16.17 -7.80
C LYS A 90 17.13 17.64 -7.74
N GLY A 91 17.05 18.21 -6.55
CA GLY A 91 16.98 19.65 -6.31
C GLY A 91 18.38 20.24 -6.17
N GLY A 92 18.54 21.50 -6.55
CA GLY A 92 19.66 22.38 -6.21
C GLY A 92 21.07 21.95 -6.65
N SER A 93 22.03 22.87 -6.49
CA SER A 93 23.46 22.64 -6.70
C SER A 93 24.15 22.02 -5.49
N VAL A 94 23.51 21.99 -4.32
CA VAL A 94 24.04 21.40 -3.08
C VAL A 94 23.56 19.96 -2.96
N ASP A 95 24.50 19.04 -2.79
CA ASP A 95 24.37 17.65 -3.23
C ASP A 95 23.37 16.74 -2.50
N ASP A 96 22.63 17.25 -1.51
CA ASP A 96 21.84 16.43 -0.57
C ASP A 96 20.34 16.29 -0.91
N ASN A 97 19.78 17.09 -1.81
CA ASN A 97 18.34 17.04 -2.10
C ASN A 97 18.02 16.09 -3.27
N ARG A 98 18.29 14.79 -3.07
CA ARG A 98 18.04 13.73 -4.07
C ARG A 98 16.99 12.76 -3.56
N ILE A 99 15.94 12.56 -4.35
CA ILE A 99 14.95 11.50 -4.10
C ILE A 99 15.33 10.29 -4.93
N TYR A 100 15.49 9.16 -4.27
CA TYR A 100 15.71 7.86 -4.90
C TYR A 100 14.48 6.99 -4.72
N SER A 101 14.26 6.07 -5.66
CA SER A 101 13.36 4.95 -5.44
C SER A 101 13.92 4.03 -4.36
N GLU A 102 13.01 3.38 -3.67
CA GLU A 102 13.26 2.41 -2.62
C GLU A 102 12.87 1.02 -3.12
N ALA A 103 13.42 0.00 -2.47
CA ALA A 103 12.94 -1.37 -2.67
C ALA A 103 11.55 -1.52 -2.03
N VAL A 104 10.74 -2.42 -2.58
CA VAL A 104 9.43 -2.74 -2.01
C VAL A 104 9.62 -3.21 -0.56
N PRO A 105 8.92 -2.60 0.43
CA PRO A 105 9.08 -2.97 1.82
C PRO A 105 8.52 -4.38 2.05
N LEU A 106 9.40 -5.34 2.31
CA LEU A 106 9.03 -6.75 2.42
C LEU A 106 8.14 -7.02 3.64
N ASN A 107 8.37 -6.30 4.75
CA ASN A 107 7.68 -6.51 6.01
C ASN A 107 7.04 -5.20 6.50
N ILE A 108 5.73 -5.23 6.72
CA ILE A 108 4.96 -4.07 7.15
C ILE A 108 4.43 -4.34 8.56
N PRO A 109 4.94 -3.62 9.58
CA PRO A 109 4.55 -3.82 10.97
C PRO A 109 3.03 -3.71 11.18
N PRO A 110 2.46 -4.37 12.20
CA PRO A 110 1.04 -4.23 12.52
C PRO A 110 0.70 -2.79 12.90
N LYS A 111 -0.50 -2.33 12.54
CA LYS A 111 -1.01 -0.98 12.84
C LYS A 111 -0.05 0.15 12.44
N SER A 112 0.58 0.02 11.26
CA SER A 112 1.57 0.98 10.77
C SER A 112 1.29 1.40 9.33
N ALA A 113 1.91 2.49 8.91
CA ALA A 113 1.92 2.92 7.52
C ALA A 113 3.36 3.24 7.10
N ILE A 114 3.74 2.74 5.92
CA ILE A 114 5.05 3.00 5.31
C ILE A 114 4.81 3.78 4.03
N SER A 115 5.50 4.91 3.86
CA SER A 115 5.54 5.64 2.59
C SER A 115 6.88 5.35 1.92
N CYS A 116 6.83 4.94 0.65
CA CYS A 116 8.04 4.68 -0.13
C CYS A 116 7.87 5.21 -1.56
N TYR A 117 8.97 5.60 -2.16
CA TYR A 117 9.01 5.94 -3.58
C TYR A 117 9.36 4.70 -4.40
N LEU A 118 8.47 4.27 -5.29
CA LEU A 118 8.69 3.10 -6.15
C LEU A 118 8.88 3.55 -7.60
N ALA A 119 9.74 2.84 -8.33
CA ALA A 119 9.98 3.09 -9.74
C ALA A 119 9.62 1.86 -10.58
N PHE A 120 8.90 2.07 -11.67
CA PHE A 120 8.44 1.03 -12.60
C PHE A 120 8.96 1.34 -14.00
N GLU A 121 9.64 0.36 -14.58
CA GLU A 121 10.20 0.49 -15.93
C GLU A 121 9.15 0.10 -16.96
N VAL A 122 8.57 1.09 -17.62
CA VAL A 122 7.51 0.90 -18.61
C VAL A 122 8.02 0.90 -20.04
N GLY A 123 9.28 1.30 -20.26
CA GLY A 123 9.89 1.36 -21.58
C GLY A 123 9.34 2.51 -22.42
N LYS A 124 9.54 2.43 -23.74
CA LYS A 124 9.06 3.44 -24.72
C LYS A 124 7.54 3.41 -24.97
N ILE A 125 6.74 2.95 -24.00
CA ILE A 125 5.28 2.94 -24.13
C ILE A 125 4.81 4.38 -24.09
N ASN A 126 3.92 4.76 -25.02
CA ASN A 126 3.33 6.09 -25.03
C ASN A 126 2.55 6.31 -23.74
N PHE A 127 3.09 7.17 -22.88
CA PHE A 127 2.56 7.53 -21.58
C PHE A 127 1.08 7.94 -21.60
N ASN A 128 0.65 8.66 -22.64
CA ASN A 128 -0.74 9.07 -22.79
C ASN A 128 -1.68 7.87 -22.91
N LYS A 129 -1.20 6.73 -23.43
CA LYS A 129 -1.98 5.48 -23.44
C LYS A 129 -2.12 4.88 -22.05
N LEU A 130 -1.14 5.07 -21.16
CA LEU A 130 -1.19 4.55 -19.80
C LEU A 130 -2.13 5.39 -18.91
N LEU A 131 -2.07 6.73 -19.00
CA LEU A 131 -2.94 7.63 -18.25
C LEU A 131 -4.42 7.53 -18.61
N ASN A 132 -4.73 7.29 -19.88
CA ASN A 132 -6.11 7.27 -20.37
C ASN A 132 -6.85 5.97 -20.03
N HIS A 133 -6.21 5.06 -19.28
CA HIS A 133 -6.74 3.75 -18.97
C HIS A 133 -6.68 3.46 -17.48
N GLN A 134 -7.62 2.62 -17.03
CA GLN A 134 -7.67 2.16 -15.65
C GLN A 134 -6.42 1.31 -15.36
N THR A 135 -5.56 1.82 -14.48
CA THR A 135 -4.36 1.10 -14.04
C THR A 135 -4.67 0.35 -12.75
N LYS A 136 -4.12 -0.85 -12.62
CA LYS A 136 -4.25 -1.69 -11.44
C LYS A 136 -2.89 -1.88 -10.80
N MET A 137 -2.81 -1.72 -9.50
CA MET A 137 -1.69 -2.18 -8.71
C MET A 137 -2.00 -3.60 -8.25
N ILE A 138 -1.10 -4.52 -8.57
CA ILE A 138 -1.20 -5.93 -8.23
C ILE A 138 -0.10 -6.22 -7.23
N PHE A 139 -0.47 -6.78 -6.09
CA PHE A 139 0.50 -7.15 -5.08
C PHE A 139 0.15 -8.44 -4.39
N THR A 140 1.17 -9.16 -3.91
CA THR A 140 0.99 -10.42 -3.19
C THR A 140 1.29 -10.22 -1.72
N LEU A 141 0.30 -10.56 -0.90
CA LEU A 141 0.29 -10.39 0.53
C LEU A 141 0.14 -11.75 1.21
N ASN A 142 1.15 -12.19 1.97
CA ASN A 142 1.11 -13.48 2.69
C ASN A 142 0.60 -14.64 1.80
N ARG A 143 1.01 -14.67 0.52
CA ARG A 143 0.62 -15.63 -0.54
C ARG A 143 -0.75 -15.42 -1.18
N THR A 144 -1.53 -14.41 -0.78
CA THR A 144 -2.76 -13.99 -1.47
C THR A 144 -2.48 -12.84 -2.43
N GLN A 145 -2.87 -12.99 -3.69
CA GLN A 145 -2.78 -11.91 -4.66
C GLN A 145 -3.96 -10.94 -4.48
N ILE A 146 -3.65 -9.67 -4.37
CA ILE A 146 -4.62 -8.58 -4.23
C ILE A 146 -4.48 -7.67 -5.45
N HIS A 147 -5.63 -7.27 -5.99
CA HIS A 147 -5.72 -6.34 -7.10
C HIS A 147 -6.41 -5.08 -6.60
N LYS A 148 -5.69 -3.95 -6.58
CA LYS A 148 -6.25 -2.65 -6.25
C LYS A 148 -6.25 -1.77 -7.49
N ILE A 149 -7.40 -1.22 -7.83
CA ILE A 149 -7.50 -0.20 -8.89
C ILE A 149 -6.85 1.06 -8.34
N VAL A 150 -5.94 1.66 -9.13
CA VAL A 150 -5.25 2.90 -8.78
C VAL A 150 -5.47 3.93 -9.86
N ASP A 151 -5.80 5.15 -9.45
CA ASP A 151 -5.98 6.27 -10.37
C ASP A 151 -4.69 7.05 -10.53
N ILE A 152 -3.90 6.64 -11.52
CA ILE A 152 -2.63 7.28 -11.86
C ILE A 152 -2.87 8.65 -12.51
N LYS A 153 -4.02 8.86 -13.17
CA LYS A 153 -4.30 10.10 -13.89
C LYS A 153 -4.51 11.26 -12.95
N ASN A 154 -5.28 11.05 -11.89
CA ASN A 154 -5.59 12.08 -10.90
C ASN A 154 -4.45 12.35 -9.90
N THR A 155 -3.47 11.45 -9.82
CA THR A 155 -2.30 11.57 -8.95
C THR A 155 -1.04 11.96 -9.73
N ASN A 156 -1.15 12.23 -11.03
CA ASN A 156 -0.03 12.60 -11.88
C ASN A 156 0.40 14.05 -11.62
N PHE A 157 1.66 14.23 -11.24
CA PHE A 157 2.28 15.54 -11.08
C PHE A 157 3.52 15.67 -11.96
N PRO A 158 3.79 16.87 -12.50
CA PRO A 158 5.02 17.13 -13.26
C PRO A 158 6.25 16.94 -12.36
N ILE A 159 7.31 16.33 -12.90
CA ILE A 159 8.55 16.08 -12.15
C ILE A 159 9.20 17.39 -11.69
N GLU A 160 8.99 18.48 -12.44
CA GLU A 160 9.46 19.82 -12.11
C GLU A 160 8.84 20.34 -10.82
N LYS A 161 7.61 19.93 -10.49
CA LYS A 161 6.98 20.27 -9.21
C LYS A 161 7.71 19.60 -8.05
N LEU A 162 8.07 18.32 -8.20
CA LEU A 162 8.86 17.60 -7.21
C LEU A 162 10.25 18.23 -7.03
N VAL A 163 10.90 18.62 -8.13
CA VAL A 163 12.19 19.31 -8.09
C VAL A 163 12.09 20.68 -7.39
N LYS A 164 10.99 21.42 -7.58
CA LYS A 164 10.74 22.68 -6.87
C LYS A 164 10.51 22.47 -5.37
N GLU A 165 9.80 21.42 -4.97
CA GLU A 165 9.62 21.06 -3.56
C GLU A 165 10.94 20.64 -2.88
N LEU A 166 11.95 20.27 -3.67
CA LEU A 166 13.30 19.92 -3.21
C LEU A 166 14.27 21.10 -3.13
N ASN A 167 13.89 22.31 -3.55
CA ASN A 167 14.73 23.51 -3.47
C ASN A 167 14.30 24.41 -2.31
#